data_AF-A0A9J6AFQ3-F1
#
_entry.id   AF-A0A9J6AFQ3-F1
#
_cell.length_a   1.000
_cell.length_b   1.000
_cell.length_c   1.000
_cell.angle_alpha   90.00
_cell.angle_beta   90.00
_cell.angle_gamma   90.00
#
_symmetry.space_group_name_H-M   'P 1'
#
loop_
_entity.id
_entity.type
_entity.pdbx_description
1 polymer ?
#
loop_
_entity_poly.entity_id
_entity_poly.type
_entity_poly.pdbx_seq_one_letter_code
_entity_poly.pdbx_strand_id
1 'polypeptide(L)'
;MAPEYAMHGQFSVKSDVFSFGVLVLEILNGQKNTCFRNGEYMEDLLSYAWRNWRRNSYKFDRPHFVGSSGLVPDIMRCIHIALLCVQENIGDRPTMAAVVLMLSSLSLSLPVPSGPAYYTHGDISPEI
;
A
#
# COMPACT_ATOMS: atom_id res chain seq x y z
N MET A 1 -0.97 3.22 -11.08
CA MET A 1 -2.36 3.57 -11.46
C MET A 1 -3.24 2.34 -11.25
N ALA A 2 -4.57 2.51 -11.14
CA ALA A 2 -5.49 1.37 -11.06
C ALA A 2 -5.34 0.49 -12.32
N PRO A 3 -5.25 -0.84 -12.20
CA PRO A 3 -5.01 -1.74 -13.34
C PRO A 3 -6.06 -1.60 -14.44
N GLU A 4 -7.34 -1.54 -14.06
CA GLU A 4 -8.46 -1.42 -15.00
C GLU A 4 -8.45 -0.09 -15.77
N TYR A 5 -7.98 0.98 -15.13
CA TYR A 5 -7.81 2.28 -15.76
C TYR A 5 -6.61 2.27 -16.72
N ALA A 6 -5.47 1.75 -16.27
CA ALA A 6 -4.24 1.74 -17.05
C ALA A 6 -4.31 0.83 -18.29
N MET A 7 -4.96 -0.34 -18.17
CA MET A 7 -5.05 -1.33 -19.24
C MET A 7 -6.23 -1.09 -20.18
N HIS A 8 -7.37 -0.63 -19.65
CA HIS A 8 -8.63 -0.57 -20.41
C HIS A 8 -9.27 0.82 -20.46
N GLY A 9 -8.67 1.84 -19.83
CA GLY A 9 -9.23 3.19 -19.78
C GLY A 9 -10.48 3.31 -18.90
N GLN A 10 -10.77 2.33 -18.06
CA GLN A 10 -11.98 2.31 -17.22
C GLN A 10 -11.76 3.17 -15.96
N PHE A 11 -12.41 4.34 -15.90
CA PHE A 11 -12.41 5.20 -14.72
C PHE A 11 -13.69 5.00 -13.90
N SER A 12 -13.57 5.06 -12.59
CA SER A 12 -14.67 4.93 -11.64
C SER A 12 -14.30 5.51 -10.27
N VAL A 13 -15.28 5.62 -9.39
CA VAL A 13 -15.01 5.94 -7.97
C VAL A 13 -14.03 4.93 -7.35
N LYS A 14 -14.01 3.68 -7.81
CA LYS A 14 -13.09 2.64 -7.31
C LYS A 14 -11.66 2.79 -7.85
N SER A 15 -11.46 3.36 -9.05
CA SER A 15 -10.12 3.70 -9.53
C SER A 15 -9.57 4.93 -8.80
N ASP A 16 -10.45 5.84 -8.35
CA ASP A 16 -10.07 6.97 -7.51
C ASP A 16 -9.63 6.50 -6.11
N VAL A 17 -10.34 5.55 -5.50
CA VAL A 17 -9.94 4.89 -4.24
C VAL A 17 -8.55 4.26 -4.37
N PHE A 18 -8.30 3.54 -5.47
CA PHE A 18 -6.99 2.95 -5.73
C PHE A 18 -5.90 4.03 -5.79
N SER A 19 -6.15 5.11 -6.53
CA SER A 19 -5.20 6.21 -6.70
C SER A 19 -4.93 6.93 -5.37
N PHE A 20 -5.95 7.07 -4.52
CA PHE A 20 -5.79 7.56 -3.15
C PHE A 20 -4.86 6.65 -2.33
N GLY A 21 -5.05 5.33 -2.39
CA GLY A 21 -4.17 4.39 -1.69
C GLY A 21 -2.71 4.48 -2.14
N VAL A 22 -2.47 4.59 -3.46
CA VAL A 22 -1.12 4.85 -4.00
C VAL A 22 -0.54 6.14 -3.44
N LEU A 23 -1.31 7.23 -3.45
CA LEU A 23 -0.86 8.54 -2.97
C LEU A 23 -0.47 8.52 -1.49
N VAL A 24 -1.26 7.84 -0.64
CA VAL A 24 -0.92 7.66 0.78
C VAL A 24 0.40 6.91 0.92
N LEU A 25 0.61 5.83 0.17
CA LEU A 25 1.89 5.09 0.20
C LEU A 25 3.06 5.96 -0.29
N GLU A 26 2.88 6.78 -1.32
CA GLU A 26 3.92 7.72 -1.80
C GLU A 26 4.28 8.74 -0.71
N ILE A 27 3.29 9.32 -0.03
CA ILE A 27 3.48 10.28 1.05
C ILE A 27 4.27 9.65 2.20
N LEU A 28 3.90 8.44 2.62
CA LEU A 28 4.53 7.75 3.74
C LEU A 28 5.96 7.28 3.43
N ASN A 29 6.24 6.92 2.18
CA ASN A 29 7.59 6.52 1.75
C ASN A 29 8.48 7.71 1.34
N GLY A 30 7.89 8.88 1.10
CA GLY A 30 8.58 10.07 0.59
C GLY A 30 9.16 9.89 -0.81
N GLN A 31 8.68 8.91 -1.57
CA GLN A 31 9.14 8.58 -2.93
C GLN A 31 7.95 8.43 -3.86
N LYS A 32 8.08 9.00 -5.07
CA LYS A 32 7.11 8.80 -6.14
C LYS A 32 7.13 7.35 -6.61
N ASN A 33 5.98 6.80 -6.92
CA ASN A 33 5.78 5.44 -7.41
C ASN A 33 6.63 5.17 -8.68
N THR A 34 6.80 6.17 -9.54
CA THR A 34 7.61 6.07 -10.78
C THR A 34 9.13 6.00 -10.55
N CYS A 35 9.62 6.22 -9.33
CA CYS A 35 11.04 6.22 -8.99
C CYS A 35 11.30 5.51 -7.64
N PHE A 36 10.50 4.49 -7.33
CA PHE A 36 10.74 3.70 -6.14
C PHE A 36 11.98 2.81 -6.35
N ARG A 37 13.06 3.10 -5.62
CA ARG A 37 14.30 2.31 -5.61
C ARG A 37 14.49 1.74 -4.21
N ASN A 38 14.47 0.42 -4.09
CA ASN A 38 14.85 -0.29 -2.88
C ASN A 38 16.25 -0.89 -3.08
N GLY A 39 17.28 -0.07 -2.88
CA GLY A 39 18.67 -0.45 -3.19
C GLY A 39 18.93 -0.55 -4.70
N GLU A 40 19.47 -1.69 -5.15
CA GLU A 40 19.85 -1.92 -6.56
C GLU A 40 18.72 -2.45 -7.45
N TYR A 41 17.60 -2.89 -6.87
CA TYR A 41 16.48 -3.49 -7.61
C TYR A 41 15.30 -2.51 -7.75
N MET A 42 14.75 -2.43 -8.97
CA MET A 42 13.49 -1.73 -9.25
C MET A 42 12.35 -2.60 -8.72
N GLU A 43 11.84 -2.25 -7.54
CA GLU A 43 10.71 -2.92 -6.92
C GLU A 43 9.47 -2.03 -7.03
N ASP A 44 8.33 -2.61 -7.37
CA ASP A 44 7.05 -1.91 -7.37
C ASP A 44 6.69 -1.43 -5.94
N LEU A 45 6.22 -0.19 -5.83
CA LEU A 45 5.88 0.46 -4.54
C LEU A 45 4.86 -0.36 -3.74
N LEU A 46 3.85 -0.93 -4.41
CA LEU A 46 2.80 -1.71 -3.74
C LEU A 46 3.36 -3.02 -3.19
N SER A 47 4.21 -3.67 -3.97
CA SER A 47 4.90 -4.90 -3.58
C SER A 47 5.83 -4.66 -2.38
N TYR A 48 6.63 -3.59 -2.41
CA TYR A 48 7.44 -3.17 -1.26
C TYR A 48 6.58 -2.90 -0.03
N ALA A 49 5.50 -2.12 -0.18
CA ALA A 49 4.63 -1.76 0.93
C ALA A 49 4.00 -2.98 1.57
N TRP A 50 3.44 -3.88 0.76
CA TRP A 50 2.87 -5.12 1.23
C TRP A 50 3.89 -6.00 1.98
N ARG A 51 5.12 -6.13 1.45
CA ARG A 51 6.18 -6.94 2.09
C ARG A 51 6.50 -6.46 3.50
N ASN A 52 6.71 -5.16 3.62
CA ASN A 52 7.15 -4.54 4.86
C ASN A 52 6.02 -4.49 5.88
N TRP A 53 4.79 -4.26 5.43
CA TRP A 53 3.59 -4.36 6.25
C TRP A 53 3.43 -5.79 6.82
N ARG A 54 3.56 -6.83 5.98
CA ARG A 54 3.46 -8.24 6.41
C ARG A 54 4.52 -8.61 7.46
N ARG A 55 5.72 -8.04 7.36
CA ARG A 55 6.84 -8.30 8.28
C ARG A 55 6.80 -7.41 9.53
N ASN A 56 5.83 -6.51 9.65
CA ASN A 56 5.80 -5.45 10.66
C ASN A 56 7.13 -4.68 10.74
N SER A 57 7.82 -4.56 9.60
CA SER A 57 9.21 -4.09 9.51
C SER A 57 9.31 -2.89 8.57
N TYR A 58 8.28 -2.04 8.60
CA TYR A 58 8.30 -0.80 7.85
C TYR A 58 9.40 0.11 8.42
N LYS A 59 10.54 0.13 7.72
CA LYS A 59 11.67 0.99 8.09
C LYS A 59 11.34 2.42 7.69
N PHE A 60 10.88 3.20 8.66
CA PHE A 60 10.73 4.63 8.53
C PHE A 60 12.11 5.31 8.63
N ASP A 61 13.02 4.96 7.72
CA ASP A 61 14.41 5.49 7.69
C ASP A 61 14.46 6.93 7.16
N ARG A 62 13.39 7.71 7.34
CA ARG A 62 13.24 9.03 6.75
C ARG A 62 13.08 10.12 7.83
N PRO A 63 13.74 11.28 7.65
CA PRO A 63 13.85 12.33 8.66
C PRO A 63 12.51 12.98 9.05
N HIS A 64 11.42 12.74 8.31
CA HIS A 64 10.11 13.35 8.56
C HIS A 64 9.43 12.85 9.84
N PHE A 65 9.77 11.65 10.31
CA PHE A 65 9.14 11.01 11.47
C PHE A 65 10.08 10.85 12.68
N VAL A 66 11.32 11.32 12.56
CA VAL A 66 12.32 11.28 13.63
C VAL A 66 11.82 12.13 14.81
N GLY A 67 11.48 11.46 15.92
CA GLY A 67 10.95 12.09 17.14
C GLY A 67 9.49 11.75 17.47
N SER A 68 8.76 11.07 16.59
CA SER A 68 7.33 10.77 16.76
C SER A 68 7.02 9.30 17.07
N SER A 69 7.68 8.72 18.08
CA SER A 69 7.45 7.32 18.49
C SER A 69 5.96 6.99 18.74
N GLY A 70 5.16 7.97 19.17
CA GLY A 70 3.72 7.83 19.36
C GLY A 70 2.88 7.74 18.08
N LEU A 71 3.41 8.10 16.90
CA LEU A 71 2.69 8.07 15.62
C LEU A 71 2.87 6.73 14.87
N VAL A 72 3.73 5.83 15.34
CA VAL A 72 4.00 4.54 14.67
C VAL A 72 2.73 3.69 14.48
N PRO A 73 1.83 3.55 15.49
CA PRO A 73 0.57 2.84 15.30
C PRO A 73 -0.33 3.48 14.25
N ASP A 74 -0.39 4.81 14.22
CA ASP A 74 -1.20 5.58 13.26
C ASP A 74 -0.66 5.40 11.83
N ILE A 75 0.67 5.39 11.66
CA ILE A 75 1.29 5.18 10.35
C ILE A 75 1.07 3.74 9.86
N MET A 76 1.26 2.74 10.72
CA MET A 76 0.99 1.33 10.36
C MET A 76 -0.48 1.13 9.98
N ARG A 77 -1.40 1.84 10.65
CA ARG A 77 -2.82 1.86 10.30
C ARG A 77 -3.06 2.53 8.95
N CYS A 78 -2.42 3.66 8.66
CA CYS A 78 -2.50 4.31 7.35
C CYS A 78 -1.98 3.41 6.23
N ILE A 79 -0.87 2.69 6.44
CA ILE A 79 -0.34 1.72 5.47
C ILE A 79 -1.36 0.59 5.26
N HIS A 80 -1.93 0.06 6.33
CA HIS A 80 -2.94 -0.98 6.25
C HIS A 80 -4.16 -0.53 5.43
N ILE A 81 -4.70 0.66 5.71
CA ILE A 81 -5.84 1.23 4.97
C ILE A 81 -5.47 1.49 3.52
N ALA A 82 -4.26 1.99 3.25
CA ALA A 82 -3.79 2.19 1.89
C ALA A 82 -3.68 0.86 1.11
N LEU A 83 -3.23 -0.22 1.76
CA LEU A 83 -3.20 -1.56 1.18
C LEU A 83 -4.62 -2.10 0.87
N LEU A 84 -5.63 -1.75 1.67
CA LEU A 84 -7.03 -2.04 1.35
C LEU A 84 -7.54 -1.24 0.15
N CYS A 85 -7.09 0.00 -0.02
CA CYS A 85 -7.47 0.84 -1.16
C CYS A 85 -6.90 0.34 -2.50
N VAL A 86 -5.71 -0.27 -2.49
CA VAL A 86 -4.98 -0.72 -3.70
C VAL A 86 -5.18 -2.20 -4.03
N GLN A 87 -6.27 -2.81 -3.55
CA GLN A 87 -6.60 -4.20 -3.88
C GLN A 87 -6.83 -4.36 -5.39
N GLU A 88 -6.32 -5.47 -5.95
CA GLU A 88 -6.48 -5.79 -7.38
C GLU A 88 -7.97 -5.89 -7.72
N ASN A 89 -8.70 -6.70 -6.95
CA ASN A 89 -10.14 -6.85 -7.08
C ASN A 89 -10.85 -5.56 -6.67
N ILE A 90 -11.59 -4.99 -7.62
CA ILE A 90 -12.39 -3.76 -7.45
C ILE A 90 -13.40 -3.90 -6.30
N GLY A 91 -13.95 -5.11 -6.10
CA GLY A 91 -14.91 -5.41 -5.04
C GLY A 91 -14.35 -5.20 -3.64
N ASP A 92 -13.07 -5.54 -3.45
CA ASP A 92 -12.41 -5.55 -2.13
C ASP A 92 -11.93 -4.18 -1.69
N ARG A 93 -11.88 -3.20 -2.61
CA ARG A 93 -11.52 -1.81 -2.28
C ARG A 93 -12.62 -1.18 -1.42
N PRO A 94 -12.31 -0.51 -0.30
CA PRO A 94 -13.31 0.17 0.52
C PRO A 94 -13.95 1.35 -0.23
N THR A 95 -15.07 1.85 0.29
CA THR A 95 -15.59 3.16 -0.13
C THR A 95 -14.82 4.28 0.57
N MET A 96 -14.77 5.48 0.00
CA MET A 96 -14.12 6.62 0.68
C MET A 96 -14.77 6.95 2.03
N ALA A 97 -16.08 6.73 2.17
CA ALA A 97 -16.77 6.86 3.47
C ALA A 97 -16.22 5.85 4.50
N ALA A 98 -15.99 4.60 4.10
CA ALA A 98 -15.36 3.60 4.96
C ALA A 98 -13.92 4.00 5.29
N VAL A 99 -13.13 4.49 4.32
CA VAL A 99 -11.75 4.97 4.56
C VAL A 99 -11.72 6.06 5.64
N VAL A 100 -12.63 7.04 5.59
CA VAL A 100 -12.73 8.10 6.60
C VAL A 100 -13.01 7.49 7.98
N LEU A 101 -13.97 6.58 8.10
CA LEU A 101 -14.27 5.89 9.36
C LEU A 101 -13.07 5.09 9.90
N MET A 102 -12.34 4.39 9.01
CA MET A 102 -11.17 3.62 9.37
C MET A 102 -10.04 4.51 9.90
N LEU A 103 -9.87 5.71 9.34
CA LEU A 103 -8.89 6.70 9.80
C LEU A 103 -9.30 7.38 11.11
N SER A 104 -10.60 7.63 11.31
CA SER A 104 -11.09 8.32 12.51
C SER A 104 -11.16 7.45 13.78
N SER A 105 -11.15 6.13 13.65
CA SER A 105 -11.29 5.21 14.77
C SER A 105 -10.14 4.20 14.84
N LEU A 106 -9.22 4.40 15.79
CA LEU A 106 -8.07 3.49 16.00
C LEU A 106 -8.48 2.10 16.54
N SER A 107 -9.65 2.00 17.19
CA SER A 107 -10.18 0.76 17.76
C SER A 107 -10.96 -0.10 16.78
N LEU A 108 -11.25 0.42 15.57
CA LEU A 108 -11.96 -0.34 14.55
C LEU A 108 -11.06 -1.45 14.00
N SER A 109 -11.56 -2.70 14.09
CA SER A 109 -10.95 -3.87 13.46
C SER A 109 -11.09 -3.77 11.94
N LEU A 110 -9.99 -3.94 11.23
CA LEU A 110 -9.91 -3.82 9.78
C LEU A 110 -9.71 -5.20 9.13
N PRO A 111 -10.29 -5.44 7.95
CA PRO A 111 -10.03 -6.66 7.20
C PRO A 111 -8.56 -6.74 6.80
N VAL A 112 -7.99 -7.95 6.75
CA VAL A 112 -6.62 -8.15 6.30
C VAL A 112 -6.56 -7.89 4.79
N PRO A 113 -5.75 -6.94 4.29
CA PRO A 113 -5.61 -6.74 2.85
C PRO A 113 -5.06 -8.00 2.17
N SER A 114 -5.34 -8.20 0.89
CA SER A 114 -4.67 -9.23 0.08
C SER A 114 -3.40 -8.69 -0.55
N GLY A 115 -2.49 -9.61 -0.92
CA GLY A 115 -1.25 -9.23 -1.61
C GLY A 115 -1.50 -8.70 -3.02
N PRO A 116 -0.64 -7.81 -3.53
CA PRO A 116 -0.75 -7.35 -4.90
C PRO A 116 -0.55 -8.52 -5.88
N ALA A 117 -1.25 -8.48 -7.02
CA ALA A 117 -1.30 -9.58 -7.99
C ALA A 117 0.09 -9.97 -8.56
N TYR A 118 1.08 -9.06 -8.51
CA TYR A 118 2.43 -9.26 -9.01
C TYR A 118 3.44 -9.76 -7.96
N TYR A 119 2.97 -10.44 -6.91
CA TYR A 119 3.86 -11.25 -6.08
C TYR A 119 4.26 -12.54 -6.80
N THR A 120 5.09 -12.44 -7.83
CA THR A 120 5.95 -13.57 -8.18
C THR A 120 6.96 -13.71 -7.06
N HIS A 121 6.72 -14.68 -6.17
CA HIS A 121 7.79 -15.27 -5.39
C HIS A 121 8.88 -15.62 -6.40
N GLY A 122 10.09 -15.09 -6.22
CA GLY A 122 11.25 -15.63 -6.91
C GLY A 122 11.47 -17.03 -6.37
N ASP A 123 10.65 -17.99 -6.79
CA ASP A 123 10.93 -19.41 -6.69
C ASP A 123 12.10 -19.67 -7.63
N ILE A 124 13.30 -19.39 -7.15
CA ILE A 124 14.48 -20.12 -7.57
C ILE A 124 14.27 -21.51 -7.00
N SER A 125 13.53 -22.32 -7.74
CA SER A 125 13.61 -23.77 -7.60
C SER A 125 15.04 -24.15 -8.01
N PRO A 126 15.84 -24.81 -7.15
CA PRO A 126 17.04 -25.46 -7.63
C PRO A 126 16.56 -26.66 -8.43
N GLU A 127 16.57 -26.55 -9.76
CA GLU A 127 16.57 -27.75 -10.60
C GLU A 127 17.90 -28.47 -10.38
N ILE A 128 17.77 -29.64 -9.73
CA ILE A 128 18.60 -30.85 -9.69
C ILE A 128 20.07 -30.71 -10.15
#